data_AF-A0AAU9N6E2-F1
#
_entry.id   AF-A0AAU9N6E2-F1
#
_cell.length_a   1.000
_cell.length_b   1.000
_cell.length_c   1.000
_cell.angle_alpha   90.00
_cell.angle_beta   90.00
_cell.angle_gamma   90.00
#
_symmetry.space_group_name_H-M   'P 1'
#
loop_
_entity.id
_entity.type
_entity.pdbx_description
1 polymer ?
#
loop_
_entity_poly.entity_id
_entity_poly.type
_entity_poly.pdbx_seq_one_letter_code
_entity_poly.pdbx_strand_id
1 'polypeptide(L)'
;MEREELVQLWMALGLVQADEERNKEMEDVGNDIFQILVSNSLFEDVERDEYGHITHCSMHDLVHDLSLSLSKHESLCLVDVTNADIAHIPQVKHLAFYQEQNEEDELKAKVSTFIERNKMARTLHTLFFKGEVETKFSFQRLKCIRILKFEGCKIEKLDDSVGGLVHLRYLDLS
;
A
#
# COMPACT_ATOMS: atom_id res chain seq x y z
N MET A 1 -4.41 -7.82 8.90
CA MET A 1 -3.40 -7.73 7.80
C MET A 1 -2.60 -9.01 7.80
N GLU A 2 -2.33 -9.59 6.63
CA GLU A 2 -1.51 -10.81 6.51
C GLU A 2 -0.05 -10.49 6.87
N ARG A 3 0.58 -11.36 7.67
CA ARG A 3 1.95 -11.16 8.17
C ARG A 3 2.95 -11.11 7.02
N GLU A 4 2.86 -12.06 6.10
CA GLU A 4 3.72 -12.21 4.94
C GLU A 4 3.67 -10.96 4.06
N GLU A 5 2.46 -10.45 3.80
CA GLU A 5 2.27 -9.21 3.06
C GLU A 5 2.98 -8.04 3.76
N LEU A 6 2.78 -7.88 5.07
CA LEU A 6 3.40 -6.79 5.82
C LEU A 6 4.93 -6.81 5.73
N VAL A 7 5.54 -7.98 5.84
CA VAL A 7 6.99 -8.16 5.68
C VAL A 7 7.43 -7.77 4.26
N GLN A 8 6.70 -8.22 3.23
CA GLN A 8 6.98 -7.84 1.84
C GLN A 8 6.87 -6.33 1.60
N LEU A 9 5.90 -5.66 2.21
CA LEU A 9 5.77 -4.20 2.12
C LEU A 9 6.96 -3.48 2.78
N TRP A 10 7.45 -3.96 3.92
CA TRP A 10 8.64 -3.38 4.55
C TRP A 10 9.90 -3.56 3.71
N MET A 11 10.08 -4.74 3.11
CA MET A 11 11.17 -4.99 2.16
C MET A 11 11.07 -4.05 0.95
N ALA A 12 9.87 -3.90 0.38
CA ALA A 12 9.64 -3.05 -0.77
C ALA A 12 9.87 -1.55 -0.49
N LEU A 13 9.57 -1.09 0.73
CA LEU A 13 9.90 0.27 1.17
C LEU A 13 11.39 0.48 1.46
N GLY A 14 12.17 -0.59 1.58
CA GLY A 14 13.57 -0.56 1.99
C GLY A 14 13.77 -0.33 3.49
N LEU A 15 12.76 -0.67 4.30
CA LEU A 15 12.83 -0.62 5.76
C LEU A 15 13.62 -1.79 6.35
N VAL A 16 13.73 -2.87 5.60
CA VAL A 16 14.42 -4.11 5.98
C VAL A 16 15.57 -4.34 5.02
N GLN A 17 16.71 -4.77 5.56
CA GLN A 17 17.91 -5.12 4.82
C GLN A 17 18.41 -6.48 5.30
N ALA A 18 19.05 -7.22 4.40
CA ALA A 18 19.67 -8.50 4.73
C ALA A 18 20.80 -8.27 5.75
N ASP A 19 20.99 -9.26 6.62
CA ASP A 19 22.06 -9.25 7.61
C ASP A 19 23.08 -10.31 7.23
N GLU A 20 24.13 -9.88 6.52
CA GLU A 20 25.19 -10.75 6.04
C GLU A 20 26.00 -11.37 7.20
N GLU A 21 26.15 -10.67 8.32
CA GLU A 21 26.92 -11.18 9.47
C GLU A 21 26.19 -12.34 10.14
N ARG A 22 24.86 -12.28 10.19
CA ARG A 22 24.01 -13.32 10.78
C ARG A 22 23.47 -14.33 9.77
N ASN A 23 23.86 -14.23 8.49
CA ASN A 23 23.34 -15.03 7.38
C ASN A 23 21.80 -15.02 7.32
N LYS A 24 21.19 -13.83 7.45
CA LYS A 24 19.73 -13.66 7.39
C LYS A 24 19.31 -12.93 6.13
N GLU A 25 18.33 -13.49 5.43
CA GLU A 25 17.69 -12.84 4.30
C GLU A 25 16.78 -11.69 4.77
N MET A 26 16.29 -10.85 3.85
CA MET A 26 15.43 -9.72 4.21
C MET A 26 14.13 -10.21 4.87
N GLU A 27 13.61 -11.35 4.43
CA GLU A 27 12.45 -12.02 4.98
C GLU A 27 12.68 -12.43 6.44
N ASP A 28 13.83 -13.01 6.76
CA ASP A 28 14.20 -13.40 8.12
C ASP A 28 14.27 -12.20 9.06
N VAL A 29 14.92 -11.12 8.60
CA VAL A 29 15.03 -9.87 9.37
C VAL A 29 13.66 -9.22 9.54
N GLY A 30 12.81 -9.25 8.51
CA GLY A 30 11.44 -8.77 8.57
C GLY A 30 10.58 -9.55 9.57
N ASN A 31 10.73 -10.87 9.60
CA ASN A 31 10.06 -11.74 10.57
C ASN A 31 10.54 -11.48 12.01
N ASP A 32 11.84 -11.26 12.23
CA ASP A 32 12.37 -10.86 13.54
C ASP A 32 11.73 -9.54 14.01
N ILE A 33 11.67 -8.53 13.12
CA ILE A 33 11.05 -7.23 13.42
C ILE A 33 9.58 -7.41 13.74
N PHE A 34 8.85 -8.20 12.95
CA PHE A 34 7.44 -8.51 13.21
C PHE A 34 7.26 -9.11 14.61
N GLN A 35 8.09 -10.09 14.97
CA GLN A 35 8.03 -10.74 16.27
C GLN A 35 8.30 -9.75 17.42
N ILE A 36 9.23 -8.80 17.24
CA ILE A 36 9.47 -7.72 18.20
C ILE A 36 8.22 -6.85 18.36
N LEU A 37 7.57 -6.44 17.26
CA LEU A 37 6.37 -5.59 17.31
C LEU A 37 5.20 -6.28 18.05
N VAL A 38 5.00 -7.58 17.80
CA VAL A 38 4.01 -8.40 18.54
C VAL A 38 4.37 -8.51 20.02
N SER A 39 5.64 -8.80 20.34
CA SER A 39 6.09 -8.94 21.73
C SER A 39 6.01 -7.63 22.55
N ASN A 40 5.93 -6.47 21.87
CA ASN A 40 5.74 -5.17 22.51
C ASN A 40 4.28 -4.67 22.46
N SER A 41 3.32 -5.54 22.10
CA SER A 41 1.90 -5.18 21.98
C SER A 41 1.63 -4.03 20.99
N LEU A 42 2.49 -3.85 19.99
CA LEU A 42 2.24 -2.89 18.90
C LEU A 42 1.32 -3.47 17.84
N PHE A 43 1.36 -4.81 17.69
CA PHE A 43 0.37 -5.59 16.99
C PHE A 43 -0.40 -6.47 17.97
N GLU A 44 -1.72 -6.49 17.79
CA GLU A 44 -2.70 -7.28 18.55
C GLU A 44 -3.54 -8.15 17.60
N ASP A 45 -4.55 -8.83 18.13
CA ASP A 45 -5.47 -9.72 17.40
C ASP A 45 -4.75 -10.68 16.46
N VAL A 46 -3.76 -11.37 17.04
CA VAL A 46 -2.90 -12.28 16.32
C VAL A 46 -3.64 -13.58 16.02
N GLU A 47 -3.99 -13.79 14.76
CA GLU A 47 -4.56 -15.05 14.28
C GLU A 47 -3.45 -16.06 14.01
N ARG A 48 -3.73 -17.33 14.28
CA ARG A 48 -2.77 -18.42 14.09
C ARG A 48 -3.36 -19.55 13.27
N ASP A 49 -2.53 -20.18 12.45
CA ASP A 49 -2.88 -21.40 11.74
C ASP A 49 -2.91 -22.62 12.69
N GLU A 50 -3.27 -23.79 12.14
CA GLU A 50 -3.32 -25.07 12.86
C GLU A 50 -1.97 -25.50 13.45
N TYR A 51 -0.88 -24.91 12.97
CA TYR A 51 0.49 -25.17 13.42
C TYR A 51 1.00 -24.11 14.43
N GLY A 52 0.16 -23.12 14.76
CA GLY A 52 0.48 -22.06 15.71
C GLY A 52 1.27 -20.88 15.12
N HIS A 53 1.48 -20.83 13.81
CA HIS A 53 2.12 -19.71 13.13
C HIS A 53 1.16 -18.53 13.01
N ILE A 54 1.68 -17.33 13.27
CA ILE A 54 0.92 -16.09 13.12
C ILE A 54 0.64 -15.85 11.64
N THR A 55 -0.62 -15.78 11.25
CA THR A 55 -1.02 -15.50 9.86
C THR A 55 -1.51 -14.06 9.69
N HIS A 56 -2.26 -13.55 10.66
CA HIS A 56 -2.78 -12.19 10.62
C HIS A 56 -2.53 -11.45 11.93
N CYS A 57 -2.46 -10.13 11.82
CA CYS A 57 -2.44 -9.23 12.96
C CYS A 57 -3.20 -7.93 12.67
N SER A 58 -3.55 -7.22 13.73
CA SER A 58 -4.10 -5.87 13.70
C SER A 58 -3.20 -4.93 14.49
N MET A 59 -3.21 -3.64 14.15
CA MET A 59 -2.53 -2.62 14.95
C MET A 59 -3.47 -2.17 16.06
N HIS A 60 -2.97 -2.02 17.29
CA HIS A 60 -3.76 -1.47 18.39
C HIS A 60 -4.17 -0.02 18.10
N ASP A 61 -5.40 0.37 18.44
CA ASP A 61 -5.99 1.67 18.10
C ASP A 61 -5.11 2.87 18.51
N LEU A 62 -4.51 2.83 19.70
CA LEU A 62 -3.61 3.91 20.14
C LEU A 62 -2.33 4.00 19.30
N VAL A 63 -1.79 2.87 18.85
CA VAL A 63 -0.60 2.81 17.99
C VAL A 63 -0.96 3.30 16.59
N HIS A 64 -2.16 2.96 16.12
CA HIS A 64 -2.73 3.45 14.89
C HIS A 64 -2.90 4.98 14.91
N ASP A 65 -3.53 5.53 15.95
CA ASP A 65 -3.73 6.98 16.11
C ASP A 65 -2.40 7.73 16.20
N LEU A 66 -1.43 7.17 16.93
CA LEU A 66 -0.08 7.71 16.99
C LEU A 66 0.58 7.71 15.60
N SER A 67 0.50 6.60 14.88
CA SER A 67 1.05 6.48 13.53
C SER A 67 0.44 7.50 12.58
N LEU A 68 -0.88 7.65 12.60
CA LEU A 68 -1.60 8.68 11.84
C LEU A 68 -1.13 10.08 12.21
N SER A 69 -0.88 10.35 13.50
CA SER A 69 -0.39 11.66 13.96
C SER A 69 0.99 12.02 13.43
N LEU A 70 1.88 11.02 13.31
CA LEU A 70 3.25 11.20 12.82
C LEU A 70 3.31 11.26 11.30
N SER A 71 2.41 10.56 10.60
CA SER A 71 2.42 10.44 9.15
C SER A 71 1.57 11.47 8.40
N LYS A 72 0.92 12.42 9.10
CA LYS A 72 -0.05 13.39 8.50
C LYS A 72 0.46 14.16 7.28
N HIS A 73 1.76 14.39 7.20
CA HIS A 73 2.37 15.14 6.10
C HIS A 73 2.94 14.25 4.99
N GLU A 74 3.00 12.94 5.22
CA GLU A 74 3.61 11.99 4.28
C GLU A 74 2.60 10.99 3.70
N SER A 75 1.47 10.79 4.38
CA SER A 75 0.47 9.78 4.04
C SER A 75 -0.93 10.37 3.96
N LEU A 76 -1.71 9.94 2.96
CA LEU A 76 -3.11 10.29 2.81
C LEU A 76 -3.93 9.04 2.53
N CYS A 77 -5.01 8.85 3.29
CA CYS A 77 -6.01 7.82 3.08
C CYS A 77 -7.33 8.49 2.72
N LEU A 78 -7.95 8.06 1.62
CA LEU A 78 -9.17 8.61 1.08
C LEU A 78 -10.22 7.51 0.94
N VAL A 79 -11.42 7.77 1.42
CA VAL A 79 -12.57 6.86 1.35
C VAL A 79 -13.71 7.57 0.60
N ASP A 80 -14.32 6.90 -0.38
CA ASP A 80 -15.47 7.37 -1.16
C ASP A 80 -15.34 8.80 -1.70
N VAL A 81 -14.17 9.09 -2.26
CA VAL A 81 -13.83 10.43 -2.75
C VAL A 81 -14.35 10.71 -4.14
N THR A 82 -14.58 11.99 -4.43
CA THR A 82 -14.98 12.46 -5.75
C THR A 82 -13.78 12.85 -6.61
N ASN A 83 -14.00 13.06 -7.91
CA ASN A 83 -12.96 13.60 -8.81
C ASN A 83 -12.47 15.01 -8.39
N ALA A 84 -13.28 15.78 -7.67
CA ALA A 84 -12.89 17.09 -7.17
C ALA A 84 -11.87 16.97 -6.03
N ASP A 85 -12.03 15.97 -5.16
CA ASP A 85 -11.10 15.70 -4.06
C ASP A 85 -9.75 15.23 -4.60
N ILE A 86 -9.77 14.34 -5.61
CA ILE A 86 -8.56 13.86 -6.31
C ILE A 86 -7.72 15.01 -6.88
N ALA A 87 -8.37 16.06 -7.39
CA ALA A 87 -7.70 17.22 -7.97
C ALA A 87 -6.92 18.05 -6.93
N HIS A 88 -7.29 17.96 -5.65
CA HIS A 88 -6.71 18.74 -4.55
C HIS A 88 -5.80 17.92 -3.64
N ILE A 89 -5.44 16.69 -4.03
CA ILE A 89 -4.52 15.85 -3.25
C ILE A 89 -3.18 16.57 -3.06
N PRO A 90 -2.74 16.80 -1.80
CA PRO A 90 -1.47 17.42 -1.50
C PRO A 90 -0.29 16.52 -1.90
N GLN A 91 0.91 17.07 -1.87
CA GLN A 91 2.11 16.27 -2.07
C GLN A 91 2.30 15.30 -0.90
N VAL A 92 2.14 14.01 -1.16
CA VAL A 92 2.34 12.91 -0.21
C VAL A 92 3.24 11.84 -0.80
N LYS A 93 3.80 10.99 0.06
CA LYS A 93 4.61 9.82 -0.32
C LYS A 93 3.75 8.56 -0.39
N HIS A 94 2.74 8.45 0.46
CA HIS A 94 1.89 7.27 0.57
C HIS A 94 0.44 7.69 0.35
N LEU A 95 -0.22 7.03 -0.59
CA LEU A 95 -1.61 7.33 -0.93
C LEU A 95 -2.41 6.02 -0.93
N ALA A 96 -3.52 6.03 -0.22
CA ALA A 96 -4.49 4.94 -0.21
C ALA A 96 -5.87 5.47 -0.61
N PHE A 97 -6.55 4.72 -1.47
CA PHE A 97 -7.91 4.97 -1.91
C PHE A 97 -8.75 3.73 -1.65
N TYR A 98 -9.85 3.92 -0.93
CA TYR A 98 -10.84 2.89 -0.70
C TYR A 98 -12.18 3.37 -1.22
N GLN A 99 -12.80 2.57 -2.07
CA GLN A 99 -14.15 2.80 -2.55
C GLN A 99 -15.05 1.70 -2.02
N GLU A 100 -16.04 2.08 -1.22
CA GLU A 100 -17.08 1.16 -0.78
C GLU A 100 -18.00 0.82 -1.95
N GLN A 101 -18.35 -0.46 -2.09
CA GLN A 101 -19.21 -0.92 -3.18
C GLN A 101 -20.67 -0.55 -2.89
N ASN A 102 -21.07 0.67 -3.22
CA ASN A 102 -22.48 1.03 -3.35
C ASN A 102 -22.89 0.99 -4.83
N GLU A 103 -23.90 0.19 -5.16
CA GLU A 103 -24.39 -0.04 -6.53
C GLU A 103 -24.99 1.23 -7.19
N GLU A 104 -25.29 2.27 -6.40
CA GLU A 104 -26.04 3.45 -6.85
C GLU A 104 -25.18 4.69 -7.19
N ASP A 105 -23.88 4.72 -6.84
CA ASP A 105 -23.07 5.92 -7.07
C ASP A 105 -22.35 5.92 -8.43
N GLU A 106 -22.95 6.69 -9.35
CA GLU A 106 -22.44 7.01 -10.69
C GLU A 106 -21.10 7.79 -10.65
N LEU A 107 -20.71 8.33 -9.48
CA LEU A 107 -19.53 9.18 -9.30
C LEU A 107 -18.31 8.39 -8.82
N LYS A 108 -17.93 7.34 -9.57
CA LYS A 108 -16.71 6.59 -9.27
C LYS A 108 -15.47 7.46 -9.50
N ALA A 109 -14.72 7.71 -8.43
CA ALA A 109 -13.43 8.39 -8.48
C ALA A 109 -12.50 7.65 -9.44
N LYS A 110 -12.01 8.36 -10.46
CA LYS A 110 -11.14 7.76 -11.46
C LYS A 110 -9.70 7.84 -10.98
N VAL A 111 -9.14 6.75 -10.48
CA VAL A 111 -7.69 6.62 -10.20
C VAL A 111 -6.86 7.03 -11.42
N SER A 112 -7.34 6.69 -12.62
CA SER A 112 -6.77 7.13 -13.89
C SER A 112 -6.61 8.66 -13.94
N THR A 113 -7.62 9.41 -13.48
CA THR A 113 -7.57 10.88 -13.39
C THR A 113 -6.48 11.35 -12.43
N PHE A 114 -6.32 10.71 -11.26
CA PHE A 114 -5.22 11.04 -10.35
C PHE A 114 -3.87 10.80 -11.03
N ILE A 115 -3.63 9.58 -11.52
CA ILE A 115 -2.33 9.18 -12.07
C ILE A 115 -1.97 10.04 -13.27
N GLU A 116 -2.93 10.31 -14.17
CA GLU A 116 -2.70 11.03 -15.41
C GLU A 116 -2.61 12.55 -15.24
N ARG A 117 -3.38 13.14 -14.31
CA ARG A 117 -3.48 14.60 -14.20
C ARG A 117 -2.64 15.16 -13.07
N ASN A 118 -2.43 14.42 -11.99
CA ASN A 118 -1.75 14.94 -10.83
C ASN A 118 -0.22 14.89 -11.01
N LYS A 119 0.44 16.04 -10.92
CA LYS A 119 1.92 16.14 -10.99
C LYS A 119 2.58 15.45 -9.79
N MET A 120 1.88 15.33 -8.66
CA MET A 120 2.37 14.75 -7.42
C MET A 120 2.47 13.22 -7.48
N ALA A 121 1.80 12.57 -8.45
CA ALA A 121 1.92 11.13 -8.67
C ALA A 121 3.38 10.67 -8.89
N ARG A 122 4.26 11.57 -9.33
CA ARG A 122 5.70 11.32 -9.53
C ARG A 122 6.48 11.08 -8.25
N THR A 123 6.01 11.61 -7.12
CA THR A 123 6.70 11.52 -5.83
C THR A 123 6.15 10.44 -4.92
N LEU A 124 5.11 9.73 -5.36
CA LEU A 124 4.55 8.62 -4.59
C LEU A 124 5.55 7.46 -4.50
N HIS A 125 5.68 6.92 -3.30
CA HIS A 125 6.35 5.66 -3.01
C HIS A 125 5.34 4.51 -2.91
N THR A 126 4.13 4.78 -2.41
CA THR A 126 3.08 3.77 -2.23
C THR A 126 1.77 4.27 -2.81
N LEU A 127 1.10 3.40 -3.57
CA LEU A 127 -0.26 3.57 -4.02
C LEU A 127 -1.04 2.30 -3.71
N PHE A 128 -2.01 2.44 -2.81
CA PHE A 128 -3.00 1.42 -2.51
C PHE A 128 -4.34 1.87 -3.06
N PHE A 129 -5.01 0.97 -3.76
CA PHE A 129 -6.34 1.21 -4.27
C PHE A 129 -7.19 -0.04 -4.09
N LYS A 130 -8.39 0.15 -3.55
CA LYS A 130 -9.43 -0.87 -3.44
C LYS A 130 -10.72 -0.34 -4.05
N GLY A 131 -11.23 -1.04 -5.05
CA GLY A 131 -12.47 -0.65 -5.74
C GLY A 131 -12.45 -1.02 -7.23
N GLU A 132 -13.35 -0.43 -8.01
CA GLU A 132 -13.35 -0.60 -9.47
C GLU A 132 -12.46 0.44 -10.15
N VAL A 133 -11.58 0.00 -11.05
CA VAL A 133 -10.75 0.89 -11.87
C VAL A 133 -11.09 0.71 -13.35
N GLU A 134 -11.14 1.84 -14.07
CA GLU A 134 -11.17 1.81 -15.53
C GLU A 134 -9.89 1.14 -16.05
N THR A 135 -10.04 0.11 -16.89
CA THR A 135 -8.97 -0.81 -17.28
C THR A 135 -7.87 -0.22 -18.17
N LYS A 136 -7.89 1.10 -18.42
CA LYS A 136 -7.01 1.78 -19.37
C LYS A 136 -6.47 3.08 -18.78
N PHE A 137 -5.34 2.98 -18.08
CA PHE A 137 -4.57 4.15 -17.65
C PHE A 137 -3.07 3.83 -17.66
N SER A 138 -2.25 4.89 -17.74
CA SER A 138 -0.81 4.74 -17.83
C SER A 138 -0.11 4.95 -16.50
N PHE A 139 0.84 4.07 -16.15
CA PHE A 139 1.67 4.17 -14.96
C PHE A 139 2.89 5.09 -15.13
N GLN A 140 3.12 5.65 -16.33
CA GLN A 140 4.35 6.41 -16.65
C GLN A 140 4.67 7.54 -15.66
N ARG A 141 3.66 8.08 -14.98
CA ARG A 141 3.82 9.17 -14.02
C ARG A 141 4.26 8.71 -12.63
N LEU A 142 4.15 7.43 -12.29
CA LEU A 142 4.53 6.88 -10.98
C LEU A 142 6.04 6.66 -10.86
N LYS A 143 6.85 7.69 -11.10
CA LYS A 143 8.30 7.55 -11.28
C LYS A 143 9.04 7.03 -10.05
N CYS A 144 8.61 7.38 -8.84
CA CYS A 144 9.25 6.95 -7.59
C CYS A 144 8.56 5.78 -6.90
N ILE A 145 7.56 5.15 -7.54
CA ILE A 145 6.73 4.15 -6.88
C ILE A 145 7.54 2.91 -6.55
N ARG A 146 7.36 2.41 -5.32
CA ARG A 146 7.94 1.16 -4.82
C ARG A 146 6.88 0.09 -4.61
N ILE A 147 5.70 0.50 -4.15
CA ILE A 147 4.57 -0.38 -3.88
C ILE A 147 3.36 0.08 -4.68
N LEU A 148 2.79 -0.86 -5.43
CA LEU A 148 1.55 -0.68 -6.17
C LEU A 148 0.61 -1.85 -5.85
N LYS A 149 -0.48 -1.58 -5.14
CA LYS A 149 -1.52 -2.58 -4.83
C LYS A 149 -2.87 -2.10 -5.34
N PHE A 150 -3.47 -2.90 -6.21
CA PHE A 150 -4.83 -2.77 -6.69
C PHE A 150 -5.60 -3.99 -6.22
N GLU A 151 -6.63 -3.78 -5.40
CA GLU A 151 -7.51 -4.83 -4.88
C GLU A 151 -8.93 -4.63 -5.44
N GLY A 152 -9.54 -5.71 -5.94
CA GLY A 152 -10.88 -5.69 -6.50
C GLY A 152 -10.96 -5.04 -7.88
N CYS A 153 -9.83 -4.91 -8.56
CA CYS A 153 -9.71 -4.21 -9.83
C CYS A 153 -9.77 -5.19 -11.00
N LYS A 154 -10.76 -5.05 -11.89
CA LYS A 154 -10.88 -5.88 -13.10
C LYS A 154 -9.92 -5.43 -14.20
N ILE A 155 -8.61 -5.55 -13.99
CA ILE A 155 -7.61 -5.13 -14.98
C ILE A 155 -7.52 -6.17 -16.11
N GLU A 156 -8.20 -5.93 -17.22
CA GLU A 156 -8.16 -6.82 -18.39
C GLU A 156 -6.80 -6.83 -19.09
N LYS A 157 -6.16 -5.65 -19.19
CA LYS A 157 -4.85 -5.48 -19.80
C LYS A 157 -4.05 -4.44 -19.04
N LEU A 158 -2.91 -4.86 -18.53
CA LEU A 158 -1.94 -3.97 -17.90
C LEU A 158 -1.21 -3.15 -18.97
N ASP A 159 -1.09 -1.84 -18.78
CA ASP A 159 -0.38 -0.95 -19.70
C ASP A 159 1.14 -1.21 -19.63
N ASP A 160 1.79 -1.24 -20.79
CA ASP A 160 3.23 -1.56 -20.92
C ASP A 160 4.13 -0.60 -20.13
N SER A 161 3.62 0.59 -19.76
CA SER A 161 4.34 1.54 -18.91
C SER A 161 4.69 1.04 -17.52
N VAL A 162 4.05 -0.04 -17.03
CA VAL A 162 4.42 -0.70 -15.78
C VAL A 162 5.88 -1.15 -15.80
N GLY A 163 6.39 -1.59 -16.97
CA GLY A 163 7.79 -1.99 -17.13
C GLY A 163 8.79 -0.82 -16.99
N GLY A 164 8.31 0.42 -17.07
CA GLY A 164 9.11 1.62 -16.85
C GLY A 164 9.26 2.04 -15.39
N LEU A 165 8.64 1.32 -14.45
CA LEU A 165 8.67 1.62 -13.01
C LEU A 165 9.92 1.04 -12.35
N VAL A 166 11.08 1.66 -12.57
CA VAL A 166 12.41 1.16 -12.13
C VAL A 166 12.55 0.98 -10.60
N HIS A 167 11.75 1.70 -9.82
CA HIS A 167 11.76 1.62 -8.36
C HIS A 167 10.73 0.65 -7.79
N LEU A 168 9.85 0.07 -8.62
CA LEU A 168 8.83 -0.86 -8.18
C LEU A 168 9.48 -2.12 -7.57
N ARG A 169 9.00 -2.53 -6.40
CA ARG A 169 9.47 -3.71 -5.65
C ARG A 169 8.32 -4.61 -5.21
N TYR A 170 7.10 -4.07 -5.12
CA TYR A 170 5.89 -4.82 -4.81
C TYR A 170 4.78 -4.45 -5.80
N LEU A 171 4.19 -5.47 -6.42
CA LEU A 171 3.07 -5.33 -7.34
C LEU A 171 2.01 -6.37 -7.01
N ASP A 172 0.81 -5.89 -6.72
CA ASP A 172 -0.37 -6.71 -6.46
C ASP A 172 -1.55 -6.16 -7.26
N LEU A 173 -2.21 -7.03 -8.01
CA LEU A 173 -3.28 -6.72 -8.97
C LEU A 173 -4.50 -7.66 -8.76
N SER A 174 -4.79 -7.97 -7.50
CA SER A 174 -5.85 -8.90 -7.07
C SER A 174 -7.28 -8.38 -7.29
#